data_AF-A0AA50DWH0-F1
#
_entry.id   AF-A0AA50DWH0-F1
#
_cell.length_a   1.000
_cell.length_b   1.000
_cell.length_c   1.000
_cell.angle_alpha   90.00
_cell.angle_beta   90.00
_cell.angle_gamma   90.00
#
_symmetry.space_group_name_H-M   'P 1'
#
loop_
_entity.id
_entity.type
_entity.pdbx_description
1 polymer ?
#
loop_
_entity_poly.entity_id
_entity_poly.type
_entity_poly.pdbx_seq_one_letter_code
_entity_poly.pdbx_strand_id
1 'polypeptide(L)'
;MWFALVTLTTVGYGDRSPRTKLGQLVAGVWMLVALLSFSSITAGLASAFSTALSEASATPLFRSVGDLKNKEVAVVRDTTAVDWANFYQADVRETNNLTAAITLLQKNRWRR
;
A
#
# COMPACT_ATOMS: atom_id res chain seq x y z
N MET A 1 26.54 -16.45 29.75
CA MET A 1 25.61 -16.53 28.60
C MET A 1 24.27 -15.82 28.83
N TRP A 2 23.81 -15.61 30.07
CA TRP A 2 22.58 -14.83 30.35
C TRP A 2 22.76 -13.30 30.20
N PHE A 3 23.83 -12.74 30.76
CA PHE A 3 24.07 -11.29 30.79
C PHE A 3 24.14 -10.69 29.37
N ALA A 4 24.87 -11.32 28.45
CA ALA A 4 25.00 -10.88 27.06
C ALA A 4 23.66 -10.88 26.29
N LEU A 5 22.78 -11.84 26.59
CA LEU A 5 21.48 -11.98 25.93
C LEU A 5 20.52 -10.83 26.34
N VAL A 6 20.54 -10.43 27.61
CA VAL A 6 19.71 -9.32 28.14
C VAL A 6 20.22 -7.95 27.71
N THR A 7 21.55 -7.80 27.56
CA THR A 7 22.14 -6.58 26.97
C THR A 7 21.80 -6.47 25.49
N LEU A 8 21.87 -7.58 24.74
CA LEU A 8 21.53 -7.62 23.32
C LEU A 8 20.06 -7.27 23.06
N THR A 9 19.13 -7.69 23.94
CA THR A 9 17.70 -7.36 23.81
C THR A 9 17.32 -6.01 24.42
N THR A 10 18.28 -5.25 24.98
CA THR A 10 18.11 -3.92 25.62
C THR A 10 17.20 -3.86 26.86
N VAL A 11 16.65 -5.00 27.31
CA VAL A 11 15.63 -5.02 28.39
C VAL A 11 16.24 -4.81 29.78
N GLY A 12 17.54 -5.07 29.97
CA GLY A 12 18.31 -4.63 31.13
C GLY A 12 17.64 -4.85 32.51
N TYR A 13 17.36 -6.10 32.90
CA TYR A 13 16.75 -6.37 34.21
C TYR A 13 17.76 -6.14 35.35
N GLY A 14 17.77 -4.94 35.91
CA GLY A 14 18.42 -4.62 37.17
C GLY A 14 17.72 -5.33 38.34
N ASP A 15 18.50 -6.06 39.14
CA ASP A 15 18.17 -6.63 40.46
C ASP A 15 17.18 -7.82 40.56
N ARG A 16 16.25 -8.05 39.62
CA ARG A 16 15.39 -9.26 39.63
C ARG A 16 15.63 -10.19 38.46
N SER A 17 16.65 -11.04 38.58
CA SER A 17 16.89 -12.13 37.63
C SER A 17 16.47 -13.48 38.23
N PRO A 18 15.83 -14.37 37.45
CA PRO A 18 15.57 -15.73 37.89
C PRO A 18 16.90 -16.39 38.25
N ARG A 19 17.05 -16.81 39.52
CA ARG A 19 18.29 -17.44 40.00
C ARG A 19 18.48 -18.86 39.47
N THR A 20 17.43 -19.47 38.92
CA THR A 20 17.46 -20.82 38.37
C THR A 20 17.87 -20.82 36.90
N LYS A 21 18.73 -21.77 36.48
CA LYS A 21 19.19 -21.90 35.08
C LYS A 21 18.04 -22.10 34.10
N LEU A 22 17.01 -22.86 34.50
CA LEU A 22 15.79 -23.07 33.72
C LEU A 22 14.98 -21.77 33.57
N GLY A 23 14.83 -20.99 34.64
CA GLY A 23 14.11 -19.72 34.61
C GLY A 23 14.79 -18.70 33.69
N GLN A 24 16.13 -18.70 33.64
CA GLN A 24 16.88 -17.87 32.69
C GLN A 24 16.64 -18.29 31.24
N LEU A 25 16.64 -19.59 30.93
CA LEU A 25 16.39 -20.04 29.55
C LEU A 25 14.99 -19.65 29.07
N VAL A 26 13.95 -19.93 29.88
CA VAL A 26 12.56 -19.61 29.55
C VAL A 26 12.35 -18.11 29.39
N ALA A 27 12.92 -17.30 30.29
CA ALA A 27 12.84 -15.84 30.18
C ALA A 27 13.54 -15.30 28.92
N GLY A 28 14.69 -15.87 28.53
CA GLY A 28 15.38 -15.48 27.30
C GLY A 28 14.58 -15.77 26.04
N VAL A 29 13.98 -16.97 25.96
CA VAL A 29 13.09 -17.33 24.84
C VAL A 29 11.85 -16.45 24.82
N TRP A 30 11.26 -16.18 25.99
CA TRP A 30 10.08 -15.31 26.10
C TRP A 30 10.35 -13.88 25.62
N MET A 31 11.53 -13.32 25.91
CA MET A 31 11.92 -11.99 25.40
C MET A 31 11.96 -11.94 23.87
N LEU A 32 12.53 -12.96 23.23
CA LEU A 32 12.59 -13.02 21.76
C LEU A 32 11.19 -13.13 21.16
N VAL A 33 10.33 -14.00 21.72
CA VAL A 33 8.95 -14.15 21.26
C VAL A 33 8.17 -12.84 21.43
N ALA A 34 8.32 -12.16 22.57
CA ALA A 34 7.67 -10.87 22.82
C ALA A 34 8.13 -9.80 21.82
N LEU A 35 9.43 -9.73 21.53
CA LEU A 35 9.99 -8.79 20.56
C LEU A 35 9.46 -9.03 19.14
N LEU A 36 9.44 -10.29 18.70
CA LEU A 36 8.91 -10.67 17.38
C LEU A 36 7.41 -10.40 17.27
N SER A 37 6.65 -10.68 18.34
CA SER A 37 5.22 -10.42 18.40
C SER A 37 4.93 -8.92 18.32
N PHE A 38 5.68 -8.11 19.08
CA PHE A 38 5.55 -6.67 19.06
C PHE A 38 5.90 -6.09 17.68
N SER A 39 7.01 -6.53 17.07
CA SER A 39 7.40 -6.14 15.72
C SER A 39 6.32 -6.47 14.68
N SER A 40 5.69 -7.65 14.78
CA SER A 40 4.63 -8.07 13.86
C SER A 40 3.38 -7.19 13.99
N ILE A 41 3.01 -6.81 15.22
CA ILE A 41 1.90 -5.89 15.47
C ILE A 41 2.23 -4.51 14.89
N THR A 42 3.44 -3.99 15.13
CA THR A 42 3.89 -2.71 14.57
C THR A 42 3.88 -2.74 13.04
N ALA A 43 4.36 -3.82 12.42
CA ALA A 43 4.35 -3.98 10.97
C ALA A 43 2.93 -4.06 10.40
N GLY A 44 2.04 -4.80 11.06
CA GLY A 44 0.63 -4.89 10.69
C GLY A 44 -0.06 -3.53 10.75
N LEU A 45 0.18 -2.76 11.81
CA LEU A 45 -0.32 -1.39 11.95
C LEU A 45 0.25 -0.49 10.85
N ALA A 46 1.56 -0.52 10.59
CA ALA A 46 2.19 0.27 9.55
C ALA A 46 1.62 -0.05 8.15
N SER A 47 1.38 -1.34 7.84
CA SER A 47 0.75 -1.76 6.59
C SER A 47 -0.69 -1.29 6.47
N ALA A 48 -1.46 -1.35 7.56
CA ALA A 48 -2.84 -0.85 7.59
C ALA A 48 -2.87 0.66 7.35
N PHE A 49 -1.98 1.42 8.00
CA PHE A 49 -1.83 2.85 7.76
C PHE A 49 -1.40 3.17 6.33
N SER A 50 -0.41 2.45 5.79
CA SER A 50 0.03 2.64 4.41
C SER A 50 -1.13 2.42 3.44
N THR A 51 -1.93 1.37 3.63
CA THR A 51 -3.09 1.07 2.79
C THR A 51 -4.14 2.17 2.92
N ALA A 52 -4.46 2.59 4.14
CA ALA A 52 -5.42 3.66 4.39
C ALA A 52 -4.98 5.00 3.79
N LEU A 53 -3.70 5.37 3.91
CA LEU A 53 -3.14 6.57 3.28
C LEU A 53 -3.17 6.44 1.75
N SER A 54 -2.84 5.27 1.20
CA SER A 54 -2.93 5.01 -0.23
C SER A 54 -4.37 5.12 -0.74
N GLU A 55 -5.38 4.63 -0.04
CA GLU A 55 -6.78 4.81 -0.44
C GLU A 55 -7.27 6.26 -0.28
N ALA A 56 -6.78 6.98 0.74
CA ALA A 56 -7.13 8.39 0.96
C ALA A 56 -6.53 9.32 -0.10
N SER A 57 -5.33 8.97 -0.63
CA SER A 57 -4.62 9.78 -1.64
C SER A 57 -4.86 9.29 -3.08
N ALA A 58 -5.03 7.99 -3.26
CA ALA A 58 -5.47 7.38 -4.49
C ALA A 58 -6.92 6.94 -4.33
N THR A 59 -7.86 7.86 -4.57
CA THR A 59 -9.15 7.43 -5.11
C THR A 59 -8.80 6.76 -6.45
N PRO A 60 -8.87 5.42 -6.56
CA PRO A 60 -8.52 4.78 -7.83
C PRO A 60 -9.53 5.29 -8.84
N LEU A 61 -9.08 6.12 -9.78
CA LEU A 61 -9.96 6.73 -10.77
C LEU A 61 -10.65 5.66 -11.64
N PHE A 62 -10.16 4.43 -11.64
CA PHE A 62 -10.75 3.33 -12.40
C PHE A 62 -10.57 2.02 -11.62
N ARG A 63 -11.56 1.61 -10.81
CA ARG A 63 -11.52 0.33 -10.08
C ARG A 63 -12.08 -0.84 -10.91
N SER A 64 -12.86 -0.53 -11.94
CA SER A 64 -13.52 -1.49 -12.83
C SER A 64 -13.83 -0.85 -14.18
N VAL A 65 -14.02 -1.67 -15.22
CA VAL A 65 -14.45 -1.19 -16.55
C VAL A 65 -15.83 -0.50 -16.48
N GLY A 66 -16.66 -0.85 -15.50
CA GLY A 66 -17.93 -0.15 -15.22
C GLY A 66 -17.77 1.26 -14.63
N ASP A 67 -16.58 1.59 -14.13
CA ASP A 67 -16.21 2.90 -13.58
C ASP A 67 -15.89 3.92 -14.70
N LEU A 68 -15.83 3.45 -15.95
CA LEU A 68 -15.67 4.27 -17.15
C LEU A 68 -16.97 4.99 -17.55
N LYS A 69 -18.12 4.54 -17.03
CA LYS A 69 -19.40 5.16 -17.32
C LYS A 69 -19.38 6.61 -16.81
N ASN A 70 -19.61 7.56 -17.71
CA ASN A 70 -19.57 9.00 -17.41
C ASN A 70 -18.17 9.56 -17.04
N LYS A 71 -17.08 8.83 -17.34
CA LYS A 71 -15.71 9.37 -17.27
C LYS A 71 -15.21 9.75 -18.65
N GLU A 72 -14.54 10.90 -18.72
CA GLU A 72 -13.94 11.41 -19.96
C GLU A 72 -12.67 10.63 -20.31
N VAL A 73 -12.66 9.99 -21.48
CA VAL A 73 -11.54 9.19 -21.97
C VAL A 73 -11.09 9.65 -23.35
N ALA A 74 -9.77 9.73 -23.52
CA ALA A 74 -9.15 10.06 -24.79
C ALA A 74 -8.89 8.78 -25.58
N VAL A 75 -9.44 8.67 -26.79
CA VAL A 75 -9.17 7.53 -27.68
C VAL A 75 -8.58 8.02 -28.99
N VAL A 76 -7.76 7.18 -29.62
CA VAL A 76 -7.22 7.47 -30.96
C VAL A 76 -8.23 6.96 -32.00
N ARG A 77 -8.46 7.77 -33.04
CA ARG A 77 -9.38 7.45 -34.13
C ARG A 77 -8.99 6.15 -34.84
N ASP A 78 -9.99 5.45 -35.35
CA ASP A 78 -9.85 4.18 -36.10
C ASP A 78 -9.19 3.04 -35.32
N THR A 79 -9.25 3.09 -33.99
CA THR A 79 -8.77 2.00 -33.13
C THR A 79 -9.93 1.26 -32.46
N THR A 80 -9.70 0.01 -32.09
CA THR A 80 -10.64 -0.82 -31.31
C THR A 80 -11.05 -0.15 -29.99
N ALA A 81 -10.25 0.80 -29.49
CA ALA A 81 -10.59 1.57 -28.29
C ALA A 81 -11.83 2.45 -28.47
N VAL A 82 -12.16 2.87 -29.70
CA VAL A 82 -13.37 3.66 -30.01
C VAL A 82 -14.62 2.81 -29.79
N ASP A 83 -14.66 1.60 -30.35
CA ASP A 83 -15.77 0.67 -30.20
C ASP A 83 -16.00 0.29 -28.74
N TRP A 84 -14.92 0.04 -28.00
CA TRP A 84 -14.97 -0.25 -26.57
C TRP A 84 -15.47 0.94 -25.75
N ALA A 85 -14.99 2.15 -26.03
CA ALA A 85 -15.40 3.33 -25.28
C ALA A 85 -16.90 3.66 -25.49
N ASN A 86 -17.42 3.44 -26.70
CA ASN A 86 -18.84 3.53 -27.00
C ASN A 86 -19.66 2.43 -26.31
N PHE A 87 -19.17 1.19 -26.28
CA PHE A 87 -19.83 0.07 -25.62
C PHE A 87 -20.01 0.29 -24.12
N TYR A 88 -19.03 0.91 -23.46
CA TYR A 88 -19.07 1.21 -22.02
C TYR A 88 -19.69 2.57 -21.67
N GLN A 89 -20.27 3.30 -22.63
CA GLN A 89 -20.88 4.62 -22.43
C GLN A 89 -19.94 5.61 -21.71
N ALA A 90 -18.65 5.61 -22.09
CA ALA A 90 -17.71 6.62 -21.62
C ALA A 90 -17.91 7.94 -22.40
N ASP A 91 -17.50 9.08 -21.84
CA ASP A 91 -17.50 10.35 -22.57
C ASP A 91 -16.23 10.43 -23.42
N VAL A 92 -16.37 10.09 -24.71
CA VAL A 92 -15.24 9.80 -25.60
C VAL A 92 -14.79 11.04 -26.35
N ARG A 93 -13.51 11.40 -26.20
CA ARG A 93 -12.86 12.42 -27.03
C ARG A 93 -11.91 11.74 -28.01
N GLU A 94 -12.35 11.67 -29.26
CA GLU A 94 -11.54 11.17 -30.37
C GLU A 94 -10.39 12.12 -30.71
N THR A 95 -9.19 11.56 -30.84
CA THR A 95 -7.98 12.29 -31.21
C THR A 95 -7.32 11.64 -32.42
N ASN A 96 -6.70 12.44 -33.26
CA ASN A 96 -6.08 11.93 -34.49
C ASN A 96 -4.78 11.15 -34.22
N ASN A 97 -4.13 11.33 -33.06
CA ASN A 97 -2.83 10.74 -32.74
C ASN A 97 -2.66 10.48 -31.24
N LEU A 98 -1.91 9.43 -30.88
CA LEU A 98 -1.57 9.07 -29.50
C LEU A 98 -0.91 10.24 -28.74
N THR A 99 0.02 10.95 -29.39
CA THR A 99 0.70 12.10 -28.79
C THR A 99 -0.29 13.23 -28.45
N ALA A 100 -1.32 13.42 -29.27
CA ALA A 100 -2.37 14.39 -29.01
C ALA A 100 -3.23 13.96 -27.82
N ALA A 101 -3.57 12.67 -27.72
CA ALA A 101 -4.29 12.11 -26.56
C ALA A 101 -3.54 12.31 -25.24
N ILE A 102 -2.24 12.00 -25.21
CA ILE A 102 -1.39 12.18 -24.02
C ILE A 102 -1.28 13.67 -23.65
N THR A 103 -1.13 14.54 -24.65
CA THR A 103 -1.04 16.00 -24.43
C THR A 103 -2.32 16.57 -23.84
N LEU A 104 -3.49 16.06 -24.25
CA LEU A 104 -4.77 16.44 -23.66
C LEU A 104 -4.84 16.00 -22.19
N LEU A 105 -4.37 14.79 -21.87
CA LEU A 105 -4.35 14.27 -20.50
C LEU A 105 -3.45 15.13 -19.59
N GLN A 106 -2.25 15.46 -20.06
CA GLN A 106 -1.28 16.26 -19.29
C GLN A 106 -1.72 17.71 -19.07
N LYS A 107 -2.43 18.33 -20.02
CA LYS A 107 -2.83 19.74 -19.91
C LYS A 107 -4.04 19.99 -19.00
N ASN A 108 -4.65 18.93 -18.44
CA ASN A 108 -5.90 18.99 -17.66
C ASN A 108 -6.97 19.89 -18.32
N ARG A 109 -6.97 19.95 -19.65
CA ARG A 109 -7.76 20.88 -20.47
C ARG A 109 -9.16 20.35 -20.80
N TRP A 110 -9.65 19.43 -19.96
CA TRP A 110 -10.89 18.69 -20.14
C TRP A 110 -12.13 19.51 -19.73
N ARG A 111 -11.96 20.47 -18.79
CA ARG A 111 -13.06 21.36 -18.36
C ARG A 111 -13.19 22.60 -19.25
N ARG A 112 -14.18 22.61 -20.14
CA ARG A 112 -14.81 23.83 -20.63
C ARG A 112 -16.31 23.67 -20.74
#